data_AF-A0AB38FDU2-F1
#
_entry.id   AF-A0AB38FDU2-F1
#
_cell.length_a   1.000
_cell.length_b   1.000
_cell.length_c   1.000
_cell.angle_alpha   90.00
_cell.angle_beta   90.00
_cell.angle_gamma   90.00
#
_symmetry.space_group_name_H-M   'P 1'
#
loop_
_entity.id
_entity.type
_entity.pdbx_description
1 polymer ?
#
loop_
_entity_poly.entity_id
_entity_poly.type
_entity_poly.pdbx_seq_one_letter_code
_entity_poly.pdbx_strand_id
1 'polypeptide(L)'
;MTAHTVPEEDSTMTDSTWSTLPNWKFRLFPRDTRTIVTCVFLGLLMAVFLQITERLDLALTGGTVPIVSAVVVCAIWVPASSFYGITGALIVAWINPIISNLTASQPLAPFLFVTNAAHTLPVALLVWLMKSRDRGLNLWQVLIIGQVGGICDAIAFGFGNAIILHMPFNFIVGQILVVQPAFVAGSFITYIVMRRLLKTGLIAREREASSAVGVV
;
A
#
# COMPACT_ATOMS: atom_id res chain seq x y z
N MET A 1 7.93 22.81 55.90
CA MET A 1 7.13 23.69 55.01
C MET A 1 8.09 24.77 54.51
N THR A 2 8.77 24.49 53.40
CA THR A 2 9.62 25.45 52.67
C THR A 2 9.76 24.95 51.24
N ALA A 3 9.61 25.89 50.32
CA ALA A 3 9.24 25.72 48.93
C ALA A 3 10.42 25.42 47.99
N HIS A 4 10.07 24.83 46.84
CA HIS A 4 10.61 25.04 45.49
C HIS A 4 12.10 25.35 45.34
N THR A 5 12.81 24.46 44.64
CA THR A 5 13.59 24.83 43.43
C THR A 5 13.64 23.64 42.48
N VAL A 6 12.96 23.80 41.34
CA VAL A 6 13.16 23.01 40.12
C VAL A 6 14.36 23.62 39.42
N PRO A 7 15.38 22.85 39.00
CA PRO A 7 16.25 23.28 37.93
C PRO A 7 15.55 22.96 36.61
N GLU A 8 15.24 24.02 35.87
CA GLU A 8 14.98 24.00 34.44
C GLU A 8 16.17 23.40 33.66
N GLU A 9 15.83 23.01 32.43
CA GLU A 9 16.72 22.91 31.28
C GLU A 9 17.35 21.53 31.03
N ASP A 10 16.59 20.70 30.30
CA ASP A 10 17.21 19.90 29.24
C ASP A 10 16.39 20.07 27.95
N SER A 11 16.76 21.12 27.22
CA SER A 11 16.18 21.55 25.95
C SER A 11 17.11 21.16 24.80
N THR A 12 17.22 19.87 24.46
CA THR A 12 17.82 19.51 23.17
C THR A 12 17.11 18.37 22.46
N MET A 13 16.77 18.67 21.20
CA MET A 13 16.25 17.81 20.12
C MET A 13 14.73 17.79 19.94
N THR A 14 14.31 18.73 19.10
CA THR A 14 13.13 18.69 18.24
C THR A 14 12.99 17.35 17.52
N ASP A 15 12.30 16.41 18.17
CA ASP A 15 12.01 15.12 17.56
C ASP A 15 11.08 15.28 16.35
N SER A 16 11.62 14.82 15.22
CA SER A 16 11.06 14.75 13.87
C SER A 16 9.76 13.93 13.79
N THR A 17 8.70 14.40 14.42
CA THR A 17 7.40 13.72 14.59
C THR A 17 6.60 13.59 13.28
N TRP A 18 7.10 14.19 12.19
CA TRP A 18 6.48 14.15 10.87
C TRP A 18 7.10 13.14 9.91
N SER A 19 8.33 12.67 10.16
CA SER A 19 9.07 11.81 9.22
C SER A 19 8.89 10.31 9.47
N THR A 20 8.40 9.93 10.66
CA THR A 20 8.21 8.54 11.07
C THR A 20 6.74 8.25 11.40
N LEU A 21 6.22 7.13 10.88
CA LEU A 21 4.90 6.61 11.24
C LEU A 21 4.90 6.04 12.66
N PRO A 22 3.81 6.19 13.43
CA PRO A 22 3.65 5.50 14.72
C PRO A 22 3.84 3.98 14.57
N ASN A 23 4.44 3.31 15.56
CA ASN A 23 4.66 1.87 15.50
C ASN A 23 3.33 1.08 15.62
N TRP A 24 3.18 0.01 14.83
CA TRP A 24 2.02 -0.90 14.86
C TRP A 24 2.47 -2.36 14.85
N LYS A 25 1.60 -3.27 15.28
CA LYS A 25 1.90 -4.70 15.21
C LYS A 25 1.73 -5.20 13.77
N PHE A 26 2.84 -5.52 13.11
CA PHE A 26 2.81 -6.14 11.80
C PHE A 26 2.76 -7.66 11.90
N ARG A 27 1.89 -8.30 11.13
CA ARG A 27 1.84 -9.76 10.95
C ARG A 27 1.88 -10.04 9.45
N LEU A 28 2.78 -10.92 9.02
CA LEU A 28 2.92 -11.25 7.60
C LEU A 28 1.72 -12.04 7.06
N PHE A 29 1.17 -12.96 7.88
CA PHE A 29 0.01 -13.77 7.56
C PHE A 29 -1.06 -13.67 8.66
N PRO A 30 -1.78 -12.55 8.79
CA PRO A 30 -2.88 -12.45 9.72
C PRO A 30 -4.03 -13.35 9.25
N ARG A 31 -4.62 -14.12 10.19
CA ARG A 31 -5.72 -15.06 9.94
C ARG A 31 -6.97 -14.72 10.75
N ASP A 32 -7.00 -13.54 11.36
CA ASP A 32 -8.11 -13.11 12.21
C ASP A 32 -9.34 -12.73 11.34
N THR A 33 -10.52 -13.25 11.66
CA THR A 33 -11.76 -13.00 10.89
C THR A 33 -12.04 -11.51 10.71
N ARG A 34 -11.80 -10.70 11.76
CA ARG A 34 -11.95 -9.24 11.70
C ARG A 34 -11.06 -8.63 10.60
N THR A 35 -9.80 -9.05 10.51
CA THR A 35 -8.88 -8.58 9.48
C THR A 35 -9.35 -8.98 8.10
N ILE A 36 -9.79 -10.22 7.91
CA ILE A 36 -10.31 -10.71 6.63
C ILE A 36 -11.51 -9.87 6.18
N VAL A 37 -12.49 -9.68 7.05
CA VAL A 37 -13.70 -8.89 6.75
C VAL A 37 -13.33 -7.44 6.41
N THR A 38 -12.44 -6.80 7.18
CA THR A 38 -11.96 -5.44 6.86
C THR A 38 -11.26 -5.38 5.51
N CYS A 39 -10.45 -6.38 5.15
CA CYS A 39 -9.79 -6.45 3.85
C CYS A 39 -10.79 -6.64 2.70
N VAL A 40 -11.87 -7.39 2.92
CA VAL A 40 -12.94 -7.53 1.91
C VAL A 40 -13.64 -6.18 1.66
N PHE A 41 -14.06 -5.47 2.72
CA PHE A 41 -14.67 -4.14 2.56
C PHE A 41 -13.71 -3.13 1.93
N LEU A 42 -12.42 -3.16 2.31
CA LEU A 42 -11.40 -2.31 1.72
C LEU A 42 -11.19 -2.65 0.23
N GLY A 43 -11.21 -3.93 -0.14
CA GLY A 43 -11.12 -4.36 -1.53
C GLY A 43 -12.35 -3.99 -2.36
N LEU A 44 -13.55 -4.01 -1.78
CA LEU A 44 -14.77 -3.52 -2.45
C LEU A 44 -14.69 -2.01 -2.71
N LEU A 45 -14.30 -1.23 -1.70
CA LEU A 45 -14.07 0.20 -1.86
C LEU A 45 -13.03 0.47 -2.95
N MET A 46 -11.94 -0.30 -2.93
CA MET A 46 -10.88 -0.20 -3.94
C MET A 46 -11.38 -0.53 -5.34
N ALA A 47 -12.17 -1.59 -5.50
CA ALA A 47 -12.72 -1.96 -6.81
C ALA A 47 -13.58 -0.86 -7.42
N VAL A 48 -14.33 -0.11 -6.61
CA VAL A 48 -15.09 1.06 -7.08
C VAL A 48 -14.14 2.14 -7.61
N PHE A 49 -13.10 2.49 -6.85
CA PHE A 49 -12.12 3.48 -7.30
C PHE A 49 -11.38 3.02 -8.56
N LEU A 50 -10.95 1.76 -8.60
CA LEU A 50 -10.25 1.19 -9.76
C LEU A 50 -11.11 1.16 -11.01
N GLN A 51 -12.38 0.79 -10.92
CA GLN A 51 -13.27 0.84 -12.09
C GLN A 51 -13.40 2.26 -12.66
N ILE A 52 -13.43 3.29 -11.79
CA ILE A 52 -13.47 4.69 -12.22
C ILE A 52 -12.14 5.08 -12.87
N THR A 53 -11.01 4.75 -12.23
CA THR A 53 -9.69 5.13 -12.76
C THR A 53 -9.33 4.37 -14.03
N GLU A 54 -9.73 3.11 -14.17
CA GLU A 54 -9.56 2.31 -15.39
C GLU A 54 -10.30 2.96 -16.56
N ARG A 55 -11.53 3.48 -16.33
CA ARG A 55 -12.27 4.24 -17.36
C ARG A 55 -11.59 5.56 -17.71
N LEU A 56 -10.97 6.23 -16.74
CA LEU A 56 -10.22 7.45 -16.99
C LEU A 56 -8.91 7.16 -17.75
N ASP A 57 -8.18 6.10 -17.40
CA ASP A 57 -6.97 5.66 -18.10
C ASP A 57 -7.31 5.21 -19.54
N LEU A 58 -8.44 4.54 -19.74
CA LEU A 58 -8.96 4.25 -21.09
C LEU A 58 -9.19 5.53 -21.91
N ALA A 59 -9.72 6.59 -21.30
CA ALA A 59 -9.95 7.86 -21.99
C ALA A 59 -8.65 8.65 -22.26
N LEU A 60 -7.65 8.56 -21.37
CA LEU A 60 -6.41 9.34 -21.45
C LEU A 60 -5.32 8.68 -22.30
N THR A 61 -5.15 7.36 -22.17
CA THR A 61 -4.02 6.61 -22.76
C THR A 61 -4.48 5.43 -23.61
N GLY A 62 -5.78 5.29 -23.84
CA GLY A 62 -6.37 4.12 -24.50
C GLY A 62 -6.28 2.85 -23.64
N GLY A 63 -5.98 2.97 -22.34
CA GLY A 63 -5.83 1.85 -21.41
C GLY A 63 -4.48 1.12 -21.49
N THR A 64 -3.56 1.63 -22.33
CA THR A 64 -2.24 1.02 -22.53
C THR A 64 -1.25 1.39 -21.43
N VAL A 65 -1.45 2.56 -20.79
CA VAL A 65 -0.60 3.05 -19.70
C VAL A 65 -1.49 3.50 -18.53
N PRO A 66 -1.51 2.78 -17.40
CA PRO A 66 -2.35 3.11 -16.26
C PRO A 66 -1.69 4.20 -15.40
N ILE A 67 -1.98 5.48 -15.67
CA ILE A 67 -1.37 6.61 -14.95
C ILE A 67 -2.18 6.90 -13.68
N VAL A 68 -3.49 7.07 -13.82
CA VAL A 68 -4.37 7.41 -12.71
C VAL A 68 -4.53 6.22 -11.78
N SER A 69 -4.72 5.03 -12.35
CA SER A 69 -4.87 3.81 -11.57
C SER A 69 -3.62 3.52 -10.74
N ALA A 70 -2.41 3.79 -11.23
CA ALA A 70 -1.17 3.59 -10.47
C ALA A 70 -1.11 4.41 -9.17
N VAL A 71 -1.61 5.65 -9.17
CA VAL A 71 -1.68 6.50 -7.97
C VAL A 71 -2.60 5.85 -6.92
N VAL A 72 -3.78 5.42 -7.35
CA VAL A 72 -4.82 4.83 -6.48
C VAL A 72 -4.39 3.46 -5.96
N VAL A 73 -3.81 2.64 -6.83
CA VAL A 73 -3.19 1.35 -6.51
C VAL A 73 -2.19 1.54 -5.37
N CYS A 74 -1.24 2.46 -5.53
CA CYS A 74 -0.26 2.73 -4.51
C CYS A 74 -0.92 3.18 -3.20
N ALA A 75 -1.85 4.14 -3.27
CA ALA A 75 -2.53 4.73 -2.13
C ALA A 75 -3.32 3.74 -1.27
N ILE A 76 -3.75 2.60 -1.84
CA ILE A 76 -4.61 1.63 -1.16
C ILE A 76 -3.90 0.30 -0.91
N TRP A 77 -3.13 -0.21 -1.87
CA TRP A 77 -2.45 -1.50 -1.73
C TRP A 77 -1.24 -1.43 -0.81
N VAL A 78 -0.52 -0.29 -0.76
CA VAL A 78 0.60 -0.15 0.17
C VAL A 78 0.12 -0.16 1.62
N PRO A 79 -0.92 0.60 2.03
CA PRO A 79 -1.49 0.46 3.38
C PRO A 79 -2.08 -0.93 3.65
N ALA A 80 -2.76 -1.54 2.67
CA ALA A 80 -3.33 -2.88 2.83
C ALA A 80 -2.22 -3.92 3.13
N SER A 81 -1.14 -3.88 2.36
CA SER A 81 0.05 -4.72 2.55
C SER A 81 0.78 -4.41 3.84
N SER A 82 0.85 -3.13 4.23
CA SER A 82 1.56 -2.69 5.42
C SER A 82 0.83 -3.00 6.73
N PHE A 83 -0.50 -3.04 6.72
CA PHE A 83 -1.31 -3.27 7.93
C PHE A 83 -1.88 -4.68 8.04
N TYR A 84 -2.18 -5.31 6.91
CA TYR A 84 -2.85 -6.62 6.87
C TYR A 84 -2.00 -7.73 6.23
N GLY A 85 -0.70 -7.46 6.00
CA GLY A 85 0.25 -8.44 5.49
C GLY A 85 -0.11 -8.97 4.10
N ILE A 86 0.45 -10.13 3.76
CA ILE A 86 0.24 -10.78 2.46
C ILE A 86 -1.22 -11.19 2.28
N THR A 87 -1.81 -11.85 3.28
CA THR A 87 -3.18 -12.38 3.19
C THR A 87 -4.19 -11.28 2.93
N GLY A 88 -4.15 -10.20 3.72
CA GLY A 88 -5.07 -9.09 3.56
C GLY A 88 -4.85 -8.32 2.27
N ALA A 89 -3.59 -8.12 1.87
CA ALA A 89 -3.27 -7.43 0.62
C ALA A 89 -3.76 -8.17 -0.62
N LEU A 90 -3.56 -9.49 -0.68
CA LEU A 90 -4.05 -10.29 -1.80
C LEU A 90 -5.58 -10.26 -1.88
N ILE A 91 -6.28 -10.35 -0.75
CA ILE A 91 -7.76 -10.21 -0.72
C ILE A 91 -8.18 -8.86 -1.31
N VAL A 92 -7.59 -7.76 -0.81
CA VAL A 92 -7.89 -6.40 -1.28
C VAL A 92 -7.62 -6.27 -2.77
N ALA A 93 -6.49 -6.79 -3.23
CA ALA A 93 -6.03 -6.60 -4.59
C ALA A 93 -6.74 -7.54 -5.59
N TRP A 94 -7.24 -8.70 -5.18
CA TRP A 94 -7.92 -9.65 -6.08
C TRP A 94 -9.42 -9.44 -6.21
N ILE A 95 -10.06 -8.65 -5.34
CA ILE A 95 -11.49 -8.31 -5.51
C ILE A 95 -11.73 -7.58 -6.84
N ASN A 96 -10.84 -6.66 -7.25
CA ASN A 96 -11.00 -5.94 -8.53
C ASN A 96 -10.91 -6.87 -9.76
N PRO A 97 -9.88 -7.72 -9.92
CA PRO A 97 -9.84 -8.73 -10.97
C PRO A 97 -11.04 -9.67 -10.98
N ILE A 98 -11.55 -10.10 -9.82
CA ILE A 98 -12.76 -10.95 -9.75
C ILE A 98 -13.95 -10.23 -10.40
N ILE A 99 -14.22 -8.98 -10.00
CA ILE A 99 -15.33 -8.20 -10.55
C ILE A 99 -15.11 -7.92 -12.03
N SER A 100 -13.88 -7.57 -12.44
CA SER A 100 -13.53 -7.29 -13.83
C SER A 100 -13.71 -8.50 -14.75
N ASN A 101 -13.36 -9.71 -14.29
CA ASN A 101 -13.59 -10.94 -15.04
C ASN A 101 -15.09 -11.29 -15.12
N LEU A 102 -15.83 -11.14 -14.01
CA LEU A 102 -17.28 -11.42 -13.99
C LEU A 102 -18.08 -10.45 -14.88
N THR A 103 -17.61 -9.21 -15.01
CA THR A 103 -18.26 -8.17 -15.83
C THR A 103 -17.70 -8.07 -17.24
N ALA A 104 -16.69 -8.90 -17.59
CA ALA A 104 -15.95 -8.82 -18.84
C ALA A 104 -15.49 -7.39 -19.18
N SER A 105 -15.04 -6.63 -18.17
CA SER A 105 -14.79 -5.19 -18.30
C SER A 105 -13.58 -4.87 -19.19
N GLN A 106 -12.58 -5.76 -19.23
CA GLN A 106 -11.37 -5.59 -20.02
C GLN A 106 -10.72 -6.94 -20.37
N PRO A 107 -10.06 -7.05 -21.54
CA PRO A 107 -9.42 -8.29 -21.97
C PRO A 107 -8.24 -8.72 -21.09
N LEU A 108 -7.62 -7.78 -20.36
CA LEU A 108 -6.50 -8.03 -19.46
C LEU A 108 -6.95 -8.51 -18.07
N ALA A 109 -8.25 -8.58 -17.79
CA ALA A 109 -8.79 -8.89 -16.47
C ALA A 109 -8.25 -10.19 -15.81
N PRO A 110 -8.03 -11.31 -16.53
CA PRO A 110 -7.44 -12.51 -15.93
C PRO A 110 -5.98 -12.30 -15.50
N PHE A 111 -5.25 -11.46 -16.23
CA PHE A 111 -3.85 -11.19 -15.97
C PHE A 111 -3.65 -10.22 -14.79
N LEU A 112 -4.66 -9.42 -14.46
CA LEU A 112 -4.62 -8.52 -13.31
C LEU A 112 -4.40 -9.23 -11.98
N PHE A 113 -4.77 -10.51 -11.85
CA PHE A 113 -4.41 -11.28 -10.65
C PHE A 113 -2.89 -11.36 -10.42
N VAL A 114 -2.14 -11.49 -11.51
CA VAL A 114 -0.68 -11.62 -11.50
C VAL A 114 -0.04 -10.27 -11.22
N THR A 115 -0.48 -9.20 -11.87
CA THR A 115 0.06 -7.84 -11.64
C THR A 115 -0.15 -7.41 -10.20
N ASN A 116 -1.36 -7.66 -9.67
CA ASN A 116 -1.73 -7.29 -8.33
C ASN A 116 -0.93 -8.06 -7.27
N ALA A 117 -0.67 -9.35 -7.52
CA ALA A 117 0.23 -10.15 -6.69
C ALA A 117 1.69 -9.65 -6.79
N ALA A 118 2.14 -9.31 -8.00
CA ALA A 118 3.48 -8.77 -8.25
C ALA A 118 3.72 -7.43 -7.55
N HIS A 119 2.68 -6.63 -7.31
CA HIS A 119 2.78 -5.42 -6.49
C HIS A 119 2.72 -5.72 -4.99
N THR A 120 1.69 -6.43 -4.53
CA THR A 120 1.38 -6.56 -3.10
C THR A 120 2.35 -7.47 -2.34
N LEU A 121 2.87 -8.52 -2.98
CA LEU A 121 3.81 -9.44 -2.34
C LEU A 121 5.15 -8.76 -2.01
N PRO A 122 5.86 -8.10 -2.95
CA PRO A 122 7.10 -7.39 -2.63
C PRO A 122 6.88 -6.29 -1.59
N VAL A 123 5.77 -5.56 -1.65
CA VAL A 123 5.45 -4.52 -0.67
C VAL A 123 5.32 -5.13 0.74
N ALA A 124 4.54 -6.19 0.92
CA ALA A 124 4.37 -6.83 2.22
C ALA A 124 5.70 -7.41 2.76
N LEU A 125 6.52 -7.98 1.88
CA LEU A 125 7.85 -8.51 2.22
C LEU A 125 8.84 -7.40 2.60
N LEU A 126 8.84 -6.28 1.89
CA LEU A 126 9.69 -5.14 2.22
C LEU A 126 9.26 -4.47 3.53
N VAL A 127 7.95 -4.36 3.79
CA VAL A 127 7.47 -3.89 5.10
C VAL A 127 7.96 -4.83 6.20
N TRP A 128 7.87 -6.14 5.98
CA TRP A 128 8.38 -7.13 6.94
C TRP A 128 9.89 -6.98 7.20
N LEU A 129 10.68 -6.72 6.16
CA LEU A 129 12.14 -6.60 6.24
C LEU A 129 12.57 -5.26 6.87
N MET A 130 11.91 -4.17 6.51
CA MET A 130 12.32 -2.80 6.88
C MET A 130 11.70 -2.33 8.20
N LYS A 131 10.54 -2.87 8.59
CA LYS A 131 9.89 -2.49 9.85
C LYS A 131 10.56 -3.19 11.01
N SER A 132 11.32 -2.43 11.80
CA SER A 132 11.86 -2.89 13.08
C SER A 132 10.75 -3.11 14.12
N ARG A 133 11.01 -3.96 15.13
CA ARG A 133 10.06 -4.25 16.20
C ARG A 133 9.71 -3.02 17.04
N ASP A 134 10.68 -2.13 17.22
CA ASP A 134 10.56 -0.97 18.12
C ASP A 134 10.27 0.36 17.41
N ARG A 135 10.24 0.39 16.07
CA ARG A 135 10.08 1.62 15.27
C ARG A 135 9.08 1.42 14.14
N GLY A 136 8.29 2.45 13.85
CA GLY A 136 7.46 2.50 12.64
C GLY A 136 8.29 2.85 11.41
N LEU A 137 7.65 2.91 10.24
CA LEU A 137 8.32 3.22 8.98
C LEU A 137 8.54 4.72 8.80
N ASN A 138 9.71 5.09 8.29
CA ASN A 138 10.01 6.46 7.86
C ASN A 138 9.38 6.75 6.48
N LEU A 139 9.15 8.04 6.17
CA LEU A 139 8.66 8.49 4.86
C LEU A 139 9.47 7.89 3.70
N TRP A 140 10.80 7.93 3.79
CA TRP A 140 11.69 7.35 2.77
C TRP A 140 11.50 5.84 2.59
N GLN A 141 11.26 5.11 3.68
CA GLN A 141 11.01 3.68 3.59
C GLN A 141 9.67 3.43 2.88
N VAL A 142 8.62 4.20 3.19
CA VAL A 142 7.32 4.12 2.50
C VAL A 142 7.45 4.45 1.01
N LEU A 143 8.23 5.49 0.67
CA LEU A 143 8.50 5.83 -0.74
C LEU A 143 9.21 4.69 -1.46
N ILE A 144 10.30 4.15 -0.90
CA ILE A 144 11.04 3.02 -1.50
C ILE A 144 10.13 1.80 -1.68
N ILE A 145 9.35 1.46 -0.65
CA ILE A 145 8.40 0.34 -0.70
C ILE A 145 7.39 0.53 -1.84
N GLY A 146 6.82 1.73 -1.97
CA GLY A 146 5.89 2.05 -3.04
C GLY A 146 6.53 2.01 -4.44
N GLN A 147 7.77 2.47 -4.59
CA GLN A 147 8.49 2.40 -5.86
C GLN A 147 8.83 0.96 -6.26
N VAL A 148 9.33 0.14 -5.33
CA VAL A 148 9.63 -1.26 -5.65
C VAL A 148 8.36 -2.01 -6.02
N GLY A 149 7.26 -1.80 -5.27
CA GLY A 149 5.94 -2.32 -5.63
C GLY A 149 5.51 -1.89 -7.04
N GLY A 150 5.66 -0.59 -7.35
CA GLY A 150 5.31 -0.04 -8.65
C GLY A 150 6.17 -0.54 -9.81
N ILE A 151 7.47 -0.79 -9.60
CA ILE A 151 8.33 -1.41 -10.60
C ILE A 151 7.89 -2.85 -10.88
N CYS A 152 7.65 -3.65 -9.83
CA CYS A 152 7.19 -5.02 -9.98
C CYS A 152 5.83 -5.09 -10.71
N ASP A 153 4.92 -4.18 -10.38
CA ASP A 153 3.62 -4.04 -11.05
C ASP A 153 3.78 -3.65 -12.53
N ALA A 154 4.57 -2.62 -12.81
CA ALA A 154 4.76 -2.13 -14.18
C ALA A 154 5.45 -3.18 -15.07
N ILE A 155 6.40 -3.95 -14.54
CA ILE A 155 7.02 -5.08 -15.23
C ILE A 155 5.96 -6.14 -15.54
N ALA A 156 5.21 -6.59 -14.53
CA ALA A 156 4.18 -7.60 -14.73
C ALA A 156 3.14 -7.13 -15.76
N PHE A 157 2.61 -5.92 -15.62
CA PHE A 157 1.64 -5.34 -16.53
C PHE A 157 2.20 -5.20 -17.96
N GLY A 158 3.45 -4.79 -18.11
CA GLY A 158 4.15 -4.73 -19.38
C GLY A 158 4.26 -6.10 -20.07
N PHE A 159 4.56 -7.16 -19.31
CA PHE A 159 4.53 -8.53 -19.82
C PHE A 159 3.12 -8.97 -20.24
N GLY A 160 2.10 -8.61 -19.48
CA GLY A 160 0.69 -8.84 -19.85
C GLY A 160 0.34 -8.19 -21.19
N ASN A 161 0.73 -6.93 -21.38
CA ASN A 161 0.54 -6.21 -22.63
C ASN A 161 1.32 -6.82 -23.80
N ALA A 162 2.57 -7.27 -23.56
CA ALA A 162 3.38 -7.90 -24.61
C ALA A 162 2.78 -9.24 -25.07
N ILE A 163 2.26 -10.06 -24.15
CA ILE A 163 1.72 -11.39 -24.46
C ILE A 163 0.30 -11.30 -25.03
N ILE A 164 -0.57 -10.48 -24.45
CA ILE A 164 -2.00 -10.43 -24.81
C ILE A 164 -2.23 -9.46 -25.97
N LEU A 165 -1.68 -8.25 -25.87
CA LEU A 165 -1.89 -7.18 -26.85
C LEU A 165 -0.79 -7.13 -27.93
N HIS A 166 0.16 -8.08 -27.90
CA HIS A 166 1.26 -8.17 -28.87
C HIS A 166 2.08 -6.87 -28.99
N MET A 167 2.19 -6.12 -27.90
CA MET A 167 2.99 -4.90 -27.82
C MET A 167 4.49 -5.23 -27.88
N PRO A 168 5.33 -4.35 -28.48
CA PRO A 168 6.77 -4.57 -28.51
C PRO A 168 7.36 -4.53 -27.10
N PHE A 169 8.32 -5.39 -26.77
CA PHE A 169 8.95 -5.42 -25.44
C PHE A 169 9.61 -4.09 -25.04
N ASN A 170 10.01 -3.27 -26.01
CA ASN A 170 10.51 -1.91 -25.76
C ASN A 170 9.44 -0.99 -25.13
N PHE A 171 8.16 -1.29 -25.30
CA PHE A 171 7.05 -0.58 -24.66
C PHE A 171 7.10 -0.69 -23.14
N ILE A 172 7.59 -1.82 -22.59
CA ILE A 172 7.67 -2.04 -21.14
C ILE A 172 8.55 -0.95 -20.50
N VAL A 173 9.69 -0.63 -21.12
CA VAL A 173 10.60 0.41 -20.61
C VAL A 173 9.92 1.78 -20.64
N GLY A 174 9.24 2.12 -21.73
CA GLY A 174 8.49 3.37 -21.85
C GLY A 174 7.37 3.48 -20.81
N GLN A 175 6.60 2.42 -20.62
CA GLN A 175 5.54 2.35 -19.62
C GLN A 175 6.10 2.54 -18.20
N ILE A 176 7.18 1.84 -17.84
CA ILE A 176 7.82 2.01 -16.53
C ILE A 176 8.20 3.47 -16.31
N LEU A 177 8.88 4.10 -17.27
CA LEU A 177 9.32 5.50 -17.14
C LEU A 177 8.14 6.48 -16.94
N VAL A 178 7.00 6.23 -17.58
CA VAL A 178 5.80 7.07 -17.47
C VAL A 178 5.03 6.82 -16.18
N VAL A 179 4.95 5.57 -15.71
CA VAL A 179 4.13 5.19 -14.55
C VAL A 179 4.87 5.40 -13.22
N GLN A 180 6.20 5.36 -13.18
CA GLN A 180 6.97 5.58 -11.95
C GLN A 180 6.65 6.92 -11.25
N PRO A 181 6.60 8.08 -11.96
CA PRO A 181 6.17 9.34 -11.34
C PRO A 181 4.79 9.27 -10.66
N ALA A 182 3.85 8.50 -11.22
CA ALA A 182 2.54 8.28 -10.63
C ALA A 182 2.63 7.46 -9.34
N PHE A 183 3.47 6.42 -9.31
CA PHE A 183 3.76 5.68 -8.07
C PHE A 183 4.44 6.54 -7.01
N VAL A 184 5.32 7.47 -7.39
CA VAL A 184 5.93 8.44 -6.45
C VAL A 184 4.83 9.28 -5.81
N ALA A 185 3.96 9.89 -6.61
CA ALA A 185 2.83 10.68 -6.11
C ALA A 185 1.90 9.85 -5.21
N GLY A 186 1.57 8.63 -5.63
CA GLY A 186 0.78 7.68 -4.85
C GLY A 186 1.44 7.29 -3.52
N SER A 187 2.76 7.19 -3.47
CA SER A 187 3.51 6.87 -2.25
C SER A 187 3.48 8.02 -1.23
N PHE A 188 3.46 9.28 -1.69
CA PHE A 188 3.23 10.42 -0.79
C PHE A 188 1.81 10.42 -0.21
N ILE A 189 0.80 10.16 -1.05
CA ILE A 189 -0.59 10.04 -0.59
C ILE A 189 -0.72 8.89 0.40
N THR A 190 -0.10 7.75 0.10
CA THR A 190 -0.01 6.57 0.97
C THR A 190 0.48 6.96 2.37
N TYR A 191 1.57 7.71 2.46
CA TYR A 191 2.12 8.13 3.74
C TYR A 191 1.11 8.92 4.58
N ILE A 192 0.38 9.85 3.95
CA ILE A 192 -0.67 10.64 4.61
C ILE A 192 -1.81 9.73 5.07
N VAL A 193 -2.25 8.81 4.21
CA VAL A 193 -3.33 7.84 4.51
C VAL A 193 -2.92 6.94 5.68
N MET A 194 -1.74 6.33 5.64
CA MET A 194 -1.24 5.47 6.71
C MET A 194 -1.15 6.22 8.04
N ARG A 195 -0.67 7.46 8.04
CA ARG A 195 -0.61 8.27 9.26
C ARG A 195 -1.98 8.59 9.83
N ARG A 196 -2.99 8.84 8.99
CA ARG A 196 -4.38 9.05 9.41
C ARG A 196 -4.99 7.75 9.94
N LEU A 197 -4.81 6.63 9.26
CA LEU A 197 -5.29 5.31 9.70
C LEU A 197 -4.71 4.89 11.05
N LEU A 198 -3.44 5.21 11.31
CA LEU A 198 -2.82 4.96 12.62
C LEU A 198 -3.34 5.88 13.73
N LYS A 199 -4.02 6.99 13.39
CA LYS A 199 -4.68 7.89 14.36
C LYS A 199 -6.12 7.48 14.67
N THR A 200 -6.80 6.74 13.78
CA THR A 200 -8.21 6.35 13.98
C THR A 200 -8.40 5.18 14.94
N GLY A 201 -7.33 4.58 15.46
CA GLY A 201 -7.39 3.43 16.40
C GLY A 201 -7.86 2.12 15.75
N LEU A 202 -8.10 2.12 14.43
CA LEU A 202 -8.53 0.94 13.69
C LEU A 202 -7.43 -0.13 13.61
N ILE A 203 -6.17 0.29 13.77
CA ILE A 203 -4.97 -0.57 13.79
C ILE A 203 -4.42 -0.54 15.22
N ALA A 204 -4.27 -1.72 15.83
CA ALA A 204 -3.79 -1.85 17.20
C ALA A 204 -2.36 -1.30 17.34
N ARG A 205 -2.17 -0.27 18.17
CA ARG A 205 -0.85 0.27 18.50
C ARG A 205 -0.15 -0.69 19.46
N GLU A 206 1.15 -0.91 19.26
CA GLU A 206 1.90 -1.92 20.02
C GLU A 206 2.00 -1.59 21.53
N ARG A 207 1.89 -0.30 21.92
CA ARG A 207 1.81 0.12 23.33
C ARG A 207 0.52 -0.34 24.04
N GLU A 208 -0.59 -0.52 23.33
CA GLU A 208 -1.86 -1.01 23.91
C GLU A 208 -1.91 -2.54 24.00
N ALA A 209 -1.17 -3.24 23.13
CA ALA A 209 -1.10 -4.70 23.15
C ALA A 209 -0.24 -5.25 24.31
N SER A 210 0.74 -4.49 24.80
CA SER A 210 1.55 -4.89 25.96
C SER A 210 0.83 -4.67 27.30
N SER A 211 0.00 -3.62 27.42
CA SER A 211 -0.84 -3.41 28.60
C SER A 211 -2.01 -4.39 28.72
N ALA A 212 -2.46 -4.98 27.60
CA ALA A 212 -3.48 -6.03 27.61
C ALA A 212 -2.94 -7.43 27.99
N VAL A 213 -1.62 -7.64 27.97
CA VAL A 213 -0.98 -8.92 28.34
C VAL A 213 -0.46 -8.89 29.79
N GLY A 214 -0.39 -7.71 30.41
CA GLY A 214 0.00 -7.53 31.82
C GLY A 214 -1.14 -7.68 32.84
N VAL A 215 -2.32 -8.11 32.42
CA VAL A 215 -3.47 -8.39 33.30
C VAL A 215 -3.99 -9.80 33.03
N VAL A 216 -3.17 -10.80 33.34
CA VAL A 216 -3.60 -12.18 33.62
C VAL A 216 -2.75 -12.69 34.78
#